data_AF-A0A3D0MCY6-F1
#
_entry.id   AF-A0A3D0MCY6-F1
#
_cell.length_a   1.000
_cell.length_b   1.000
_cell.length_c   1.000
_cell.angle_alpha   90.00
_cell.angle_beta   90.00
_cell.angle_gamma   90.00
#
_symmetry.space_group_name_H-M   'P 1'
#
loop_
_entity.id
_entity.type
_entity.pdbx_description
1 polymer ?
#
loop_
_entity_poly.entity_id
_entity_poly.type
_entity_poly.pdbx_seq_one_letter_code
_entity_poly.pdbx_strand_id
1 'polypeptide(L)'
;MPLLASFFAVFLATTLPTAGFPQQLDSWQSDLSPIPSANWNYDTAAHLLERAGFGGTPAQIQTLAEMGAAQAVAYLVRFDASTNSHLSAFDHSGIHDPGLEPFPPSRPATTNLARETGEALGIKVKPTGNRRLQPVVNKFFYWLRASRLETERVAYWWANRMVSSETPLQEKMALFWHGHYAVNEGKVRDYRKLLNELELFHAMGTGSFRDLML
;
A
#
# COMPACT_ATOMS: atom_id res chain seq x y z
N MET A 1 -4.49 -74.40 19.30
CA MET A 1 -5.36 -73.21 19.43
C MET A 1 -4.49 -72.00 19.74
N PRO A 2 -4.47 -71.01 18.83
CA PRO A 2 -4.62 -69.63 19.28
C PRO A 2 -5.72 -68.93 18.45
N LEU A 3 -6.51 -68.10 19.14
CA LEU A 3 -7.54 -67.24 18.57
C LEU A 3 -6.91 -65.98 17.99
N LEU A 4 -7.05 -65.75 16.69
CA LEU A 4 -6.75 -64.48 16.03
C LEU A 4 -8.01 -63.60 16.11
N ALA A 5 -7.96 -62.55 16.92
CA ALA A 5 -8.98 -61.51 16.95
C ALA A 5 -8.79 -60.56 15.75
N SER A 6 -9.76 -60.53 14.84
CA SER A 6 -9.82 -59.53 13.76
C SER A 6 -10.44 -58.24 14.29
N PHE A 7 -9.66 -57.16 14.33
CA PHE A 7 -10.17 -55.81 14.54
C PHE A 7 -10.68 -55.25 13.22
N PHE A 8 -12.00 -55.11 13.07
CA PHE A 8 -12.62 -54.33 12.00
C PHE A 8 -12.59 -52.86 12.38
N ALA A 9 -11.76 -52.06 11.70
CA ALA A 9 -11.80 -50.60 11.82
C ALA A 9 -12.98 -50.07 10.98
N VAL A 10 -14.02 -49.58 11.64
CA VAL A 10 -15.10 -48.83 11.00
C VAL A 10 -14.57 -47.41 10.71
N PHE A 11 -14.26 -47.13 9.45
CA PHE A 11 -14.03 -45.76 9.00
C PHE A 11 -15.38 -45.05 8.86
N LEU A 12 -15.71 -44.20 9.82
CA LEU A 12 -16.82 -43.27 9.71
C LEU A 12 -16.39 -42.14 8.78
N ALA A 13 -16.80 -42.19 7.51
CA ALA A 13 -16.62 -41.08 6.59
C ALA A 13 -17.55 -39.94 7.01
N THR A 14 -17.01 -38.96 7.74
CA THR A 14 -17.71 -37.69 8.00
C THR A 14 -17.70 -36.87 6.72
N THR A 15 -18.83 -36.85 6.01
CA THR A 15 -19.08 -35.89 4.94
C THR A 15 -19.17 -34.51 5.57
N LEU A 16 -18.10 -33.72 5.44
CA LEU A 16 -18.17 -32.29 5.70
C LEU A 16 -19.20 -31.69 4.73
N PRO A 17 -20.15 -30.86 5.20
CA PRO A 17 -21.02 -30.16 4.28
C PRO A 17 -20.14 -29.20 3.48
N THR A 18 -20.04 -29.42 2.17
CA THR A 18 -19.55 -28.40 1.26
C THR A 18 -20.53 -27.24 1.35
N ALA A 19 -20.13 -26.14 1.98
CA ALA A 19 -20.82 -24.88 1.84
C ALA A 19 -20.83 -24.54 0.34
N GLY A 20 -21.93 -24.84 -0.33
CA GLY A 20 -22.13 -24.45 -1.71
C GLY A 20 -22.15 -22.94 -1.76
N PHE A 21 -21.29 -22.34 -2.58
CA PHE A 21 -21.48 -20.95 -2.99
C PHE A 21 -22.90 -20.85 -3.57
N PRO A 22 -23.74 -19.88 -3.13
CA PRO A 22 -25.07 -19.72 -3.69
C PRO A 22 -24.96 -19.55 -5.20
N GLN A 23 -25.63 -20.45 -5.92
CA GLN A 23 -25.61 -20.63 -7.36
C GLN A 23 -26.42 -19.53 -8.10
N GLN A 24 -26.34 -18.28 -7.61
CA GLN A 24 -27.23 -17.19 -7.99
C GLN A 24 -26.45 -15.88 -8.21
N LEU A 25 -25.29 -15.95 -8.88
CA LEU A 25 -24.54 -14.76 -9.31
C LEU A 25 -24.36 -14.67 -10.84
N ASP A 26 -24.73 -15.70 -11.60
CA ASP A 26 -24.61 -15.70 -13.08
C ASP A 26 -25.53 -14.66 -13.74
N SER A 27 -26.60 -14.20 -13.07
CA SER A 27 -27.55 -13.22 -13.62
C SER A 27 -27.06 -11.76 -13.56
N TRP A 28 -25.90 -11.48 -12.95
CA TRP A 28 -25.40 -10.10 -12.78
C TRP A 28 -24.24 -9.74 -13.71
N GLN A 29 -23.78 -10.68 -14.53
CA GLN A 29 -22.63 -10.43 -15.39
C GLN A 29 -22.95 -9.36 -16.44
N SER A 30 -22.27 -8.22 -16.36
CA SER A 30 -22.46 -7.03 -17.21
C SER A 30 -23.73 -6.20 -16.94
N ASP A 31 -24.44 -6.46 -15.85
CA ASP A 31 -25.50 -5.56 -15.38
C ASP A 31 -24.91 -4.53 -14.40
N LEU A 32 -25.12 -3.25 -14.69
CA LEU A 32 -24.68 -2.12 -13.85
C LEU A 32 -25.86 -1.48 -13.10
N SER A 33 -27.05 -2.09 -13.16
CA SER A 33 -28.19 -1.64 -12.40
C SER A 33 -27.94 -1.77 -10.88
N PRO A 34 -28.47 -0.85 -10.05
CA PRO A 34 -28.32 -0.95 -8.61
C PRO A 34 -28.90 -2.26 -8.06
N ILE A 35 -28.22 -2.87 -7.09
CA ILE A 35 -28.72 -4.07 -6.42
C ILE A 35 -30.10 -3.79 -5.76
N PRO A 36 -31.12 -4.63 -5.98
CA PRO A 36 -32.39 -4.51 -5.29
C PRO A 36 -32.22 -4.67 -3.78
N SER A 37 -32.96 -3.90 -2.97
CA SER A 37 -32.87 -3.98 -1.51
C SER A 37 -33.14 -5.38 -0.94
N ALA A 38 -34.00 -6.17 -1.61
CA ALA A 38 -34.28 -7.56 -1.23
C ALA A 38 -33.07 -8.50 -1.39
N ASN A 39 -32.10 -8.12 -2.23
CA ASN A 39 -30.89 -8.89 -2.48
C ASN A 39 -29.71 -8.36 -1.65
N TRP A 40 -29.87 -7.23 -0.94
CA TRP A 40 -28.84 -6.74 -0.03
C TRP A 40 -28.84 -7.56 1.26
N ASN A 41 -27.75 -8.27 1.49
CA ASN A 41 -27.54 -9.19 2.61
C ASN A 41 -26.05 -9.26 2.96
N TYR A 42 -25.72 -10.09 3.97
CA TYR A 42 -24.36 -10.33 4.43
C TYR A 42 -23.37 -10.65 3.30
N ASP A 43 -23.72 -11.56 2.38
CA ASP A 43 -22.81 -11.99 1.30
C ASP A 43 -22.53 -10.85 0.30
N THR A 44 -23.55 -10.06 -0.04
CA THR A 44 -23.38 -8.90 -0.93
C THR A 44 -22.60 -7.76 -0.27
N ALA A 45 -22.76 -7.57 1.04
CA ALA A 45 -21.96 -6.62 1.82
C ALA A 45 -20.49 -7.09 1.92
N ALA A 46 -20.26 -8.40 2.11
CA ALA A 46 -18.92 -8.99 2.09
C ALA A 46 -18.25 -8.77 0.73
N HIS A 47 -18.98 -9.04 -0.36
CA HIS A 47 -18.48 -8.81 -1.71
C HIS A 47 -18.11 -7.34 -1.94
N LEU A 48 -18.95 -6.40 -1.47
CA LEU A 48 -18.64 -4.98 -1.56
C LEU A 48 -17.33 -4.64 -0.83
N LEU A 49 -17.10 -5.15 0.39
CA LEU A 49 -15.86 -4.91 1.13
C LEU A 49 -14.62 -5.54 0.49
N GLU A 50 -14.75 -6.72 -0.14
CA GLU A 50 -13.65 -7.31 -0.92
C GLU A 50 -13.27 -6.44 -2.12
N ARG A 51 -14.27 -5.83 -2.77
CA ARG A 51 -14.05 -4.97 -3.93
C ARG A 51 -13.57 -3.58 -3.55
N ALA A 52 -14.18 -2.95 -2.55
CA ALA A 52 -13.88 -1.60 -2.10
C ALA A 52 -12.77 -1.53 -1.03
N GLY A 53 -12.23 -2.67 -0.58
CA GLY A 53 -11.20 -2.72 0.44
C GLY A 53 -10.35 -3.98 0.35
N PHE A 54 -9.88 -4.46 1.49
CA PHE A 54 -9.09 -5.69 1.61
C PHE A 54 -9.91 -6.84 2.21
N GLY A 55 -11.25 -6.77 2.08
CA GLY A 55 -12.19 -7.62 2.81
C GLY A 55 -12.64 -6.96 4.12
N GLY A 56 -13.24 -7.75 5.01
CA GLY A 56 -13.69 -7.30 6.32
C GLY A 56 -13.87 -8.43 7.31
N THR A 57 -13.81 -8.10 8.59
CA THR A 57 -14.18 -9.05 9.65
C THR A 57 -15.69 -9.35 9.59
N PRO A 58 -16.16 -10.49 10.12
CA PRO A 58 -17.58 -10.80 10.17
C PRO A 58 -18.44 -9.69 10.80
N ALA A 59 -17.91 -9.01 11.83
CA ALA A 59 -18.58 -7.87 12.46
C ALA A 59 -18.74 -6.68 11.50
N GLN A 60 -17.68 -6.30 10.77
CA GLN A 60 -17.75 -5.22 9.78
C GLN A 60 -18.71 -5.53 8.64
N ILE A 61 -18.72 -6.78 8.16
CA ILE A 61 -19.65 -7.22 7.12
C ILE A 61 -21.10 -7.08 7.62
N GLN A 62 -21.37 -7.56 8.84
CA GLN A 62 -22.69 -7.47 9.45
C GLN A 62 -23.15 -6.01 9.60
N THR A 63 -22.26 -5.13 10.08
CA THR A 63 -22.54 -3.69 10.18
C THR A 63 -22.93 -3.08 8.84
N LEU A 64 -22.22 -3.40 7.75
CA LEU A 64 -22.58 -2.90 6.42
C LEU A 64 -23.88 -3.51 5.90
N ALA A 65 -24.13 -4.79 6.17
CA ALA A 65 -25.39 -5.45 5.79
C ALA A 65 -26.60 -4.74 6.42
N GLU A 66 -26.46 -4.27 7.67
CA GLU A 66 -27.52 -3.57 8.41
C GLU A 66 -27.77 -2.13 7.92
N MET A 67 -26.78 -1.44 7.34
CA MET A 67 -26.93 -0.08 6.80
C MET A 67 -27.81 -0.02 5.54
N GLY A 68 -27.92 -1.13 4.79
CA GLY A 68 -28.48 -1.11 3.44
C GLY A 68 -27.48 -0.62 2.38
N ALA A 69 -27.65 -1.07 1.14
CA ALA A 69 -26.66 -0.89 0.05
C ALA A 69 -26.21 0.56 -0.17
N ALA A 70 -27.15 1.50 -0.26
CA ALA A 70 -26.83 2.90 -0.55
C ALA A 70 -26.02 3.57 0.56
N GLN A 71 -26.36 3.29 1.82
CA GLN A 71 -25.65 3.82 2.97
C GLN A 71 -24.27 3.17 3.12
N ALA A 72 -24.16 1.86 2.88
CA ALA A 72 -22.87 1.16 2.88
C ALA A 72 -21.91 1.72 1.81
N VAL A 73 -22.40 1.97 0.59
CA VAL A 73 -21.60 2.62 -0.46
C VAL A 73 -21.21 4.04 -0.04
N ALA A 74 -22.15 4.84 0.47
CA ALA A 74 -21.87 6.20 0.92
C ALA A 74 -20.81 6.23 2.02
N TYR A 75 -20.85 5.28 2.97
CA TYR A 75 -19.83 5.10 4.00
C TYR A 75 -18.45 4.82 3.42
N LEU A 76 -18.36 3.96 2.40
CA LEU A 76 -17.09 3.57 1.80
C LEU A 76 -16.47 4.63 0.87
N VAL A 77 -17.29 5.51 0.27
CA VAL A 77 -16.80 6.52 -0.69
C VAL A 77 -16.67 7.93 -0.10
N ARG A 78 -17.23 8.18 1.10
CA ARG A 78 -17.15 9.48 1.78
C ARG A 78 -16.27 9.35 3.01
N PHE A 79 -15.02 9.73 2.85
CA PHE A 79 -14.03 9.67 3.92
C PHE A 79 -14.25 10.81 4.90
N ASP A 80 -14.38 10.48 6.18
CA ASP A 80 -14.28 11.44 7.26
C ASP A 80 -12.86 11.34 7.85
N ALA A 81 -12.13 12.46 7.80
CA ALA A 81 -10.75 12.51 8.30
C ALA A 81 -10.66 12.24 9.81
N SER A 82 -11.73 12.47 10.56
CA SER A 82 -11.78 12.19 12.00
C SER A 82 -11.81 10.69 12.32
N THR A 83 -12.32 9.87 11.40
CA THR A 83 -12.47 8.42 11.55
C THR A 83 -11.13 7.69 11.68
N ASN A 84 -10.05 8.26 11.16
CA ASN A 84 -8.71 7.66 11.22
C ASN A 84 -7.77 8.36 12.21
N SER A 85 -8.30 9.03 13.26
CA SER A 85 -7.46 9.75 14.23
C SER A 85 -6.51 8.85 15.03
N HIS A 86 -6.76 7.54 15.08
CA HIS A 86 -5.87 6.54 15.68
C HIS A 86 -4.66 6.21 14.82
N LEU A 87 -4.67 6.56 13.53
CA LEU A 87 -3.55 6.32 12.62
C LEU A 87 -2.52 7.44 12.75
N SER A 88 -1.30 7.09 13.17
CA SER A 88 -0.18 8.03 13.18
C SER A 88 0.28 8.40 11.77
N ALA A 89 0.71 9.65 11.60
CA ALA A 89 1.49 10.08 10.45
C ALA A 89 2.82 9.30 10.36
N PHE A 90 3.45 9.33 9.18
CA PHE A 90 4.77 8.73 9.00
C PHE A 90 5.81 9.45 9.85
N ASP A 91 6.57 8.70 10.65
CA ASP A 91 7.64 9.24 11.50
C ASP A 91 8.97 9.25 10.74
N HIS A 92 9.38 10.44 10.30
CA HIS A 92 10.63 10.65 9.58
C HIS A 92 11.84 10.43 10.48
N SER A 93 12.82 9.65 10.02
CA SER A 93 14.10 9.46 10.75
C SER A 93 14.94 10.74 10.94
N GLY A 94 14.67 11.80 10.17
CA GLY A 94 15.57 12.95 10.05
C GLY A 94 16.87 12.66 9.28
N ILE A 95 17.00 11.50 8.62
CA ILE A 95 18.22 11.09 7.91
C ILE A 95 18.52 11.92 6.66
N HIS A 96 17.52 12.64 6.15
CA HIS A 96 17.66 13.47 4.96
C HIS A 96 18.47 14.73 5.26
N ASP A 97 19.42 15.02 4.38
CA ASP A 97 20.26 16.21 4.41
C ASP A 97 19.88 17.18 3.27
N PRO A 98 19.53 18.45 3.56
CA PRO A 98 19.22 19.45 2.53
C PRO A 98 20.28 19.61 1.43
N GLY A 99 21.56 19.35 1.73
CA GLY A 99 22.65 19.40 0.75
C GLY A 99 22.60 18.30 -0.31
N LEU A 100 21.66 17.36 -0.23
CA LEU A 100 21.43 16.31 -1.22
C LEU A 100 20.60 16.77 -2.42
N GLU A 101 19.93 17.93 -2.34
CA GLU A 101 19.04 18.41 -3.40
C GLU A 101 19.71 19.50 -4.28
N PRO A 102 19.68 19.37 -5.63
CA PRO A 102 19.17 18.23 -6.39
C PRO A 102 20.10 17.01 -6.33
N PHE A 103 19.52 15.80 -6.20
CA PHE A 103 20.35 14.59 -6.17
C PHE A 103 20.90 14.26 -7.57
N PRO A 104 22.21 14.06 -7.76
CA PRO A 104 22.80 13.84 -9.06
C PRO A 104 22.30 12.55 -9.75
N PRO A 105 22.22 12.53 -11.10
CA PRO A 105 21.68 11.39 -11.83
C PRO A 105 22.55 10.14 -11.74
N SER A 106 23.86 10.31 -11.50
CA SER A 106 24.80 9.21 -11.41
C SER A 106 26.04 9.54 -10.58
N ARG A 107 26.76 8.50 -10.15
CA ARG A 107 28.06 8.65 -9.49
C ARG A 107 29.07 9.40 -10.37
N PRO A 108 29.28 9.07 -11.66
CA PRO A 108 30.16 9.85 -12.54
C PRO A 108 29.81 11.34 -12.60
N ALA A 109 28.52 11.68 -12.73
CA ALA A 109 28.06 13.07 -12.73
C ALA A 109 28.42 13.78 -11.41
N THR A 110 28.20 13.10 -10.28
CA THR A 110 28.56 13.62 -8.94
C THR A 110 30.06 13.89 -8.83
N THR A 111 30.90 12.95 -9.27
CA THR A 111 32.37 13.10 -9.18
C THR A 111 32.92 14.14 -10.14
N ASN A 112 32.30 14.33 -11.30
CA ASN A 112 32.66 15.39 -12.24
C ASN A 112 32.35 16.76 -11.66
N LEU A 113 31.13 16.95 -11.13
CA LEU A 113 30.73 18.18 -10.44
C LEU A 113 31.70 18.52 -9.30
N ALA A 114 32.03 17.55 -8.45
CA ALA A 114 32.97 17.75 -7.35
C ALA A 114 34.40 18.10 -7.82
N ARG A 115 34.84 17.52 -8.95
CA ARG A 115 36.16 17.83 -9.54
C ARG A 115 36.22 19.23 -10.13
N GLU A 116 35.11 19.71 -10.69
CA GLU A 116 34.99 21.01 -11.35
C GLU A 116 34.80 22.15 -10.35
N THR A 117 33.98 21.93 -9.31
CA THR A 117 33.59 22.97 -8.35
C THR A 117 34.31 22.89 -7.01
N GLY A 118 34.95 21.75 -6.71
CA GLY A 118 35.57 21.48 -5.41
C GLY A 118 34.60 20.93 -4.35
N GLU A 119 33.31 20.77 -4.66
CA GLU A 119 32.31 20.20 -3.73
C GLU A 119 31.13 19.54 -4.46
N ALA A 120 30.46 18.59 -3.79
CA ALA A 120 29.16 18.07 -4.23
C ALA A 120 28.46 17.40 -3.04
N LEU A 121 27.12 17.37 -3.06
CA LEU A 121 26.28 16.78 -1.99
C LEU A 121 26.57 17.39 -0.59
N GLY A 122 26.91 18.68 -0.54
CA GLY A 122 27.34 19.37 0.68
C GLY A 122 28.73 18.95 1.20
N ILE A 123 29.50 18.17 0.44
CA ILE A 123 30.81 17.66 0.84
C ILE A 123 31.91 18.26 -0.02
N LYS A 124 32.90 18.88 0.63
CA LYS A 124 34.11 19.42 -0.02
C LYS A 124 35.09 18.30 -0.38
N VAL A 125 35.75 18.45 -1.52
CA VAL A 125 36.83 17.57 -1.98
C VAL A 125 38.05 17.76 -1.08
N LYS A 126 38.73 16.66 -0.72
CA LYS A 126 39.96 16.76 0.09
C LYS A 126 41.00 17.59 -0.66
N PRO A 127 41.76 18.48 0.01
CA PRO A 127 42.76 19.31 -0.66
C PRO A 127 43.94 18.48 -1.17
N THR A 128 44.37 17.46 -0.43
CA THR A 128 45.55 16.63 -0.73
C THR A 128 45.30 15.14 -0.40
N GLY A 129 46.27 14.29 -0.73
CA GLY A 129 46.27 12.86 -0.40
C GLY A 129 45.51 11.96 -1.39
N ASN A 130 45.49 10.66 -1.09
CA ASN A 130 44.83 9.65 -1.93
C ASN A 130 43.30 9.71 -1.82
N ARG A 131 42.62 9.32 -2.91
CA ARG A 131 41.15 9.24 -3.03
C ARG A 131 40.44 10.53 -2.58
N ARG A 132 40.85 11.67 -3.16
CA ARG A 132 40.36 13.01 -2.79
C ARG A 132 38.83 13.16 -2.84
N LEU A 133 38.17 12.46 -3.77
CA LEU A 133 36.72 12.47 -3.97
C LEU A 133 35.96 11.46 -3.09
N GLN A 134 36.65 10.61 -2.32
CA GLN A 134 35.99 9.54 -1.55
C GLN A 134 34.89 10.03 -0.60
N PRO A 135 35.02 11.17 0.11
CA PRO A 135 33.94 11.66 0.96
C PRO A 135 32.64 11.95 0.19
N VAL A 136 32.75 12.55 -1.00
CA VAL A 136 31.62 12.81 -1.90
C VAL A 136 30.99 11.49 -2.36
N VAL A 137 31.82 10.52 -2.76
CA VAL A 137 31.36 9.18 -3.19
C VAL A 137 30.66 8.45 -2.03
N ASN A 138 31.20 8.55 -0.81
CA ASN A 138 30.58 7.96 0.38
C ASN A 138 29.21 8.58 0.65
N LYS A 139 29.08 9.90 0.56
CA LYS A 139 27.79 10.60 0.73
C LYS A 139 26.76 10.17 -0.31
N PHE A 140 27.19 9.99 -1.57
CA PHE A 140 26.33 9.49 -2.64
C PHE A 140 25.74 8.10 -2.31
N PHE A 141 26.60 7.13 -1.97
CA PHE A 141 26.13 5.77 -1.65
C PHE A 141 25.39 5.67 -0.32
N TYR A 142 25.79 6.47 0.67
CA TYR A 142 25.06 6.60 1.93
C TYR A 142 23.62 7.02 1.66
N TRP A 143 23.40 8.05 0.83
CA TRP A 143 22.05 8.50 0.52
C TRP A 143 21.23 7.44 -0.21
N LEU A 144 21.80 6.77 -1.22
CA LEU A 144 21.10 5.67 -1.92
C LEU A 144 20.64 4.60 -0.94
N ARG A 145 21.47 4.26 0.06
CA ARG A 145 21.10 3.27 1.08
C ARG A 145 20.05 3.83 2.05
N ALA A 146 20.21 5.07 2.51
CA ALA A 146 19.30 5.71 3.45
C ALA A 146 17.90 5.89 2.85
N SER A 147 17.81 6.43 1.63
CA SER A 147 16.54 6.56 0.89
C SER A 147 15.83 5.22 0.75
N ARG A 148 16.55 4.16 0.37
CA ARG A 148 15.97 2.82 0.25
C ARG A 148 15.40 2.30 1.56
N LEU A 149 16.16 2.41 2.65
CA LEU A 149 15.72 1.98 3.98
C LEU A 149 14.50 2.77 4.47
N GLU A 150 14.48 4.08 4.24
CA GLU A 150 13.30 4.89 4.58
C GLU A 150 12.10 4.56 3.69
N THR A 151 12.31 4.24 2.42
CA THR A 151 11.22 3.77 1.54
C THR A 151 10.63 2.45 2.04
N GLU A 152 11.47 1.53 2.51
CA GLU A 152 11.01 0.29 3.16
C GLU A 152 10.18 0.61 4.42
N ARG A 153 10.58 1.60 5.22
CA ARG A 153 9.77 2.07 6.37
C ARG A 153 8.44 2.69 5.96
N VAL A 154 8.41 3.49 4.89
CA VAL A 154 7.16 4.03 4.32
C VAL A 154 6.24 2.89 3.92
N ALA A 155 6.77 1.86 3.24
CA ALA A 155 5.99 0.69 2.85
C ALA A 155 5.41 -0.07 4.06
N TYR A 156 6.19 -0.28 5.12
CA TYR A 156 5.67 -0.91 6.35
C TYR A 156 4.62 -0.06 7.06
N TRP A 157 4.85 1.25 7.16
CA TRP A 157 3.88 2.19 7.73
C TRP A 157 2.56 2.15 6.95
N TRP A 158 2.62 2.18 5.62
CA TRP A 158 1.45 2.15 4.77
C TRP A 158 0.73 0.79 4.82
N ALA A 159 1.46 -0.33 4.81
CA ALA A 159 0.87 -1.65 4.96
C ALA A 159 0.09 -1.79 6.28
N ASN A 160 0.61 -1.24 7.38
CA ASN A 160 -0.13 -1.19 8.65
C ASN A 160 -1.40 -0.35 8.53
N ARG A 161 -1.35 0.79 7.82
CA ARG A 161 -2.55 1.60 7.55
C ARG A 161 -3.59 0.85 6.73
N MET A 162 -3.21 0.10 5.70
CA MET A 162 -4.15 -0.71 4.90
C MET A 162 -4.95 -1.70 5.75
N VAL A 163 -4.35 -2.23 6.82
CA VAL A 163 -5.01 -3.20 7.73
C VAL A 163 -5.82 -2.51 8.82
N SER A 164 -5.40 -1.33 9.28
CA SER A 164 -5.99 -0.65 10.44
C SER A 164 -6.89 0.55 10.10
N SER A 165 -6.96 0.96 8.84
CA SER A 165 -7.78 2.09 8.41
C SER A 165 -9.26 1.73 8.36
N GLU A 166 -10.09 2.68 8.79
CA GLU A 166 -11.55 2.61 8.66
C GLU A 166 -12.05 3.08 7.28
N THR A 167 -11.14 3.57 6.42
CA THR A 167 -11.42 4.00 5.03
C THR A 167 -10.64 3.15 4.02
N PRO A 168 -10.92 1.84 3.92
CA PRO A 168 -10.10 0.90 3.15
C PRO A 168 -10.07 1.20 1.65
N LEU A 169 -11.11 1.85 1.11
CA LEU A 169 -11.14 2.28 -0.28
C LEU A 169 -10.07 3.34 -0.58
N GLN A 170 -9.82 4.27 0.34
CA GLN A 170 -8.79 5.31 0.16
C GLN A 170 -7.41 4.68 0.02
N GLU A 171 -7.08 3.74 0.89
CA GLU A 171 -5.81 3.01 0.90
C GLU A 171 -5.68 2.10 -0.35
N LYS A 172 -6.77 1.43 -0.75
CA LYS A 172 -6.78 0.58 -1.96
C LYS A 172 -6.64 1.40 -3.25
N MET A 173 -7.25 2.58 -3.31
CA MET A 173 -7.12 3.47 -4.47
C MET A 173 -5.70 4.03 -4.57
N ALA A 174 -5.07 4.36 -3.45
CA ALA A 174 -3.65 4.73 -3.45
C ALA A 174 -2.75 3.58 -3.95
N LEU A 175 -3.04 2.33 -3.55
CA LEU A 175 -2.33 1.15 -4.07
C LEU A 175 -2.52 0.96 -5.58
N PHE A 176 -3.75 1.15 -6.07
CA PHE A 176 -4.05 1.11 -7.49
C PHE A 176 -3.24 2.16 -8.28
N TRP A 177 -3.26 3.42 -7.84
CA TRP A 177 -2.56 4.50 -8.54
C TRP A 177 -1.04 4.36 -8.48
N HIS A 178 -0.50 3.93 -7.35
CA HIS A 178 0.93 3.63 -7.23
C HIS A 178 1.36 2.54 -8.23
N GLY A 179 0.53 1.50 -8.41
CA GLY A 179 0.74 0.47 -9.43
C GLY A 179 0.59 0.98 -10.87
N HIS A 180 -0.25 2.00 -11.10
CA HIS A 180 -0.48 2.58 -12.43
C HIS A 180 0.68 3.47 -12.90
N TYR A 181 1.17 4.39 -12.04
CA TYR A 181 2.26 5.31 -12.39
C TYR A 181 3.66 4.68 -12.31
N ALA A 182 3.76 3.45 -11.78
CA ALA A 182 4.96 2.60 -11.82
C ALA A 182 6.24 3.30 -11.31
N VAL A 183 6.11 4.09 -10.23
CA VAL A 183 7.22 4.80 -9.59
C VAL A 183 8.05 3.83 -8.73
N ASN A 184 9.37 3.99 -8.72
CA ASN A 184 10.27 3.11 -7.98
C ASN A 184 11.44 3.86 -7.32
N GLU A 185 11.76 3.46 -6.09
CA GLU A 185 12.87 3.98 -5.29
C GLU A 185 14.21 4.00 -6.04
N GLY A 186 14.55 2.94 -6.78
CA GLY A 186 15.82 2.85 -7.48
C GLY A 186 16.01 3.90 -8.58
N LYS A 187 14.92 4.53 -9.03
CA LYS A 187 14.91 5.62 -10.01
C LYS A 187 14.77 6.99 -9.33
N VAL A 188 13.83 7.12 -8.39
CA VAL A 188 13.54 8.38 -7.70
C VAL A 188 14.61 8.74 -6.69
N ARG A 189 15.12 7.74 -5.95
CA ARG A 189 16.20 7.83 -4.96
C ARG A 189 15.92 8.87 -3.88
N ASP A 190 14.66 9.02 -3.52
CA ASP A 190 14.20 9.90 -2.46
C ASP A 190 12.85 9.43 -1.93
N TYR A 191 12.86 8.77 -0.78
CA TYR A 191 11.66 8.26 -0.13
C TYR A 191 10.58 9.33 0.09
N ARG A 192 10.96 10.59 0.28
CA ARG A 192 10.02 11.69 0.55
C ARG A 192 9.13 11.95 -0.66
N LYS A 193 9.67 11.81 -1.88
CA LYS A 193 8.90 11.97 -3.11
C LYS A 193 7.88 10.84 -3.27
N LEU A 194 8.22 9.61 -2.87
CA LEU A 194 7.27 8.48 -2.85
C LEU A 194 6.22 8.64 -1.75
N LEU A 195 6.59 9.17 -0.58
CA LEU A 195 5.61 9.49 0.46
C LEU A 195 4.65 10.58 0.00
N ASN A 196 5.15 11.64 -0.63
CA ASN A 196 4.31 12.70 -1.19
C ASN A 196 3.37 12.18 -2.28
N GLU A 197 3.84 11.27 -3.14
CA GLU A 197 3.00 10.58 -4.14
C GLU A 197 1.85 9.81 -3.45
N LEU A 198 2.16 9.08 -2.38
CA LEU A 198 1.14 8.36 -1.60
C LEU A 198 0.14 9.31 -0.96
N GLU A 199 0.59 10.41 -0.35
CA GLU A 199 -0.28 11.44 0.23
C GLU A 199 -1.16 12.12 -0.83
N LEU A 200 -0.63 12.36 -2.03
CA LEU A 200 -1.38 12.86 -3.18
C LEU A 200 -2.50 11.89 -3.55
N PHE A 201 -2.23 10.58 -3.61
CA PHE A 201 -3.26 9.59 -3.90
C PHE A 201 -4.30 9.44 -2.79
N HIS A 202 -3.93 9.60 -1.53
CA HIS A 202 -4.92 9.68 -0.45
C HIS A 202 -5.85 10.88 -0.60
N ALA A 203 -5.31 12.04 -1.00
CA ALA A 203 -6.09 13.26 -1.17
C ALA A 203 -6.97 13.25 -2.44
N MET A 204 -6.45 12.73 -3.55
CA MET A 204 -7.03 12.94 -4.89
C MET A 204 -7.39 11.63 -5.62
N GLY A 205 -7.00 10.47 -5.12
CA GLY A 205 -7.11 9.19 -5.83
C GLY A 205 -8.54 8.70 -6.07
N THR A 206 -9.54 9.27 -5.41
CA THR A 206 -10.97 9.00 -5.66
C THR A 206 -11.68 10.13 -6.41
N GLY A 207 -10.95 11.20 -6.75
CA GLY A 207 -11.47 12.39 -7.40
C GLY A 207 -11.37 12.34 -8.92
N SER A 208 -11.25 13.53 -9.51
CA SER A 208 -11.11 13.71 -10.95
C SER A 208 -9.77 13.17 -11.45
N PHE A 209 -9.82 12.24 -12.40
CA PHE A 209 -8.61 11.75 -13.08
C PHE A 209 -7.86 12.88 -13.80
N ARG A 210 -8.58 13.89 -14.33
CA ARG A 210 -7.95 15.08 -14.94
C ARG A 210 -7.06 15.80 -13.93
N ASP A 211 -7.54 15.96 -12.70
CA ASP A 211 -6.82 16.75 -11.68
C ASP A 211 -5.61 15.96 -11.15
N LEU A 212 -5.68 14.63 -11.16
CA LEU A 212 -4.55 13.76 -10.81
C LEU A 212 -3.42 13.78 -11.86
N MET A 213 -3.70 14.24 -13.09
CA MET A 213 -2.74 14.26 -14.21
C MET A 213 -2.06 15.63 -14.41
N LEU A 214 -2.38 16.64 -13.59
CA LEU A 214 -1.84 18.00 -13.67
C LEU A 214 -0.74 18.23 -12.62
#